data_AF-A0A357F0H3-F1
#
_entry.id   AF-A0A357F0H3-F1
#
_cell.length_a   1.000
_cell.length_b   1.000
_cell.length_c   1.000
_cell.angle_alpha   90.00
_cell.angle_beta   90.00
_cell.angle_gamma   90.00
#
_symmetry.space_group_name_H-M   'P 1'
#
loop_
_entity.id
_entity.type
_entity.pdbx_description
1 polymer ?
#
loop_
_entity_poly.entity_id
_entity_poly.type
_entity_poly.pdbx_seq_one_letter_code
_entity_poly.pdbx_strand_id
1 'polypeptide(L)'
;MSLLHIDTDSIEEYFVRKLKEKIPDRASKIINSIKRERGGSLRHRTYADRSIGLTAQWEITQQLFAFHVRRLGFKANEKTEEVSHEPAQPRLF
;
A
#
# COMPACT_ATOMS: atom_id res chain seq x y z
N MET A 1 18.09 -31.16 12.61
CA MET A 1 18.37 -29.73 12.82
C MET A 1 17.09 -28.97 12.53
N SER A 2 16.37 -28.58 13.58
CA SER A 2 15.11 -27.86 13.44
C SER A 2 15.43 -26.42 13.07
N LEU A 3 15.11 -26.02 11.83
CA LEU A 3 15.04 -24.61 11.45
C LEU A 3 14.19 -23.89 12.49
N LEU A 4 14.71 -22.82 13.09
CA LEU A 4 13.96 -21.93 13.97
C LEU A 4 12.64 -21.55 13.27
N HIS A 5 11.53 -22.16 13.70
CA HIS A 5 10.20 -21.65 13.42
C HIS A 5 10.08 -20.41 14.29
N ILE A 6 10.52 -19.26 13.75
CA ILE A 6 10.16 -17.99 14.36
C ILE A 6 8.67 -17.88 14.09
N ASP A 7 7.85 -18.25 15.08
CA ASP A 7 6.43 -17.94 15.15
C ASP A 7 6.30 -16.42 15.17
N THR A 8 6.54 -15.80 14.03
CA THR A 8 6.45 -14.37 13.85
C THR A 8 4.96 -14.12 13.80
N ASP A 9 4.44 -13.46 14.85
CA ASP A 9 3.08 -12.91 14.84
C ASP A 9 2.84 -12.30 13.46
N SER A 10 1.71 -12.65 12.86
CA SER A 10 1.28 -12.04 11.61
C SER A 10 1.45 -10.53 11.72
N ILE A 11 2.21 -9.89 10.82
CA ILE A 11 2.45 -8.43 10.84
C ILE A 11 1.15 -7.64 11.00
N GLU A 12 0.07 -8.16 10.43
CA GLU A 12 -1.29 -7.63 10.57
C GLU A 12 -1.79 -7.65 12.03
N GLU A 13 -1.57 -8.75 12.74
CA GLU A 13 -1.98 -8.92 14.13
C GLU A 13 -1.17 -8.00 15.05
N TYR A 14 0.16 -7.92 14.84
CA TYR A 14 1.00 -6.96 15.54
C TYR A 14 0.54 -5.52 15.29
N PHE A 15 0.25 -5.17 14.04
CA PHE A 15 -0.27 -3.86 13.67
C PHE A 15 -1.59 -3.55 14.36
N VAL A 16 -2.56 -4.47 14.33
CA VAL A 16 -3.86 -4.29 14.99
C VAL A 16 -3.71 -4.15 16.49
N ARG A 17 -2.85 -4.96 17.12
CA ARG A 17 -2.53 -4.87 18.55
C ARG A 17 -1.98 -3.49 18.90
N LYS A 18 -0.95 -3.03 18.18
CA LYS A 18 -0.34 -1.71 18.41
C LYS A 18 -1.29 -0.55 18.13
N LEU A 19 -2.13 -0.65 17.11
CA LEU A 19 -3.12 0.37 16.80
C LEU A 19 -4.15 0.50 17.92
N LYS A 20 -4.63 -0.62 18.46
CA LYS A 20 -5.56 -0.64 19.60
C LYS A 20 -4.93 -0.12 20.89
N GLU A 21 -3.65 -0.43 21.14
CA GLU A 21 -2.92 0.12 22.30
C GLU A 21 -2.78 1.64 22.24
N LYS A 22 -2.54 2.21 21.06
CA LYS A 22 -2.28 3.64 20.90
C LYS A 22 -3.53 4.49 20.72
N ILE A 23 -4.54 3.98 20.03
CA ILE A 23 -5.75 4.73 19.66
C ILE A 23 -7.00 3.84 19.82
N PRO A 24 -7.34 3.43 21.05
CA PRO A 24 -8.36 2.41 21.30
C PRO A 24 -9.76 2.82 20.82
N ASP A 25 -10.12 4.10 20.92
CA ASP A 25 -11.41 4.66 20.54
C ASP A 25 -11.66 4.65 19.02
N ARG A 26 -10.58 4.78 18.21
CA ARG A 26 -10.69 4.89 16.74
C ARG A 26 -10.13 3.70 15.98
N ALA A 27 -9.42 2.78 16.64
CA ALA A 27 -8.76 1.65 15.98
C ALA A 27 -9.72 0.89 15.05
N SER A 28 -10.91 0.55 15.53
CA SER A 28 -11.93 -0.16 14.74
C SER A 28 -12.36 0.63 13.50
N LYS A 29 -12.55 1.95 13.62
CA LYS A 29 -12.92 2.83 12.49
C LYS A 29 -11.81 2.88 11.45
N ILE A 30 -10.55 2.99 11.89
CA ILE A 30 -9.38 3.02 11.01
C ILE A 30 -9.26 1.70 10.26
N ILE A 31 -9.33 0.56 10.97
CA ILE A 31 -9.27 -0.77 10.37
C ILE A 31 -10.36 -0.96 9.32
N ASN A 32 -11.60 -0.59 9.64
CA ASN A 32 -12.72 -0.69 8.70
C ASN A 32 -12.54 0.21 7.48
N SER A 33 -11.99 1.41 7.66
CA SER A 33 -11.67 2.30 6.54
C SER A 33 -10.60 1.70 5.63
N ILE A 34 -9.53 1.15 6.21
CA ILE A 34 -8.45 0.49 5.47
C ILE A 34 -9.00 -0.71 4.67
N LYS A 35 -9.80 -1.56 5.32
CA LYS A 35 -10.44 -2.70 4.65
C LYS A 35 -11.32 -2.25 3.49
N ARG A 36 -12.11 -1.19 3.65
CA ARG A 36 -12.95 -0.64 2.58
C ARG A 36 -12.13 -0.17 1.37
N GLU A 37 -11.04 0.56 1.61
CA GLU A 37 -10.15 1.00 0.53
C GLU A 37 -9.52 -0.16 -0.22
N ARG A 38 -9.28 -1.28 0.47
CA ARG A 38 -8.53 -2.44 -0.03
C ARG A 38 -9.40 -3.64 -0.42
N GLY A 39 -10.73 -3.51 -0.42
CA GLY A 39 -11.63 -4.60 -0.81
C GLY A 39 -11.76 -5.73 0.22
N GLY A 40 -11.57 -5.45 1.51
CA GLY A 40 -11.85 -6.35 2.63
C GLY A 40 -10.62 -6.90 3.35
N SER A 41 -9.44 -6.78 2.76
CA SER A 41 -8.18 -7.26 3.33
C SER A 41 -7.33 -6.12 3.92
N LEU A 42 -6.58 -6.38 5.00
CA LEU A 42 -5.53 -5.45 5.44
C LEU A 42 -4.24 -5.62 4.62
N ARG A 43 -4.08 -6.75 3.95
CA ARG A 43 -2.90 -7.06 3.14
C ARG A 43 -3.21 -6.88 1.66
N HIS A 44 -2.24 -6.30 0.96
CA HIS A 44 -2.21 -6.32 -0.50
C HIS A 44 -1.60 -7.63 -0.98
N ARG A 45 -2.14 -8.19 -2.07
CA ARG A 45 -1.62 -9.42 -2.68
C ARG A 45 -0.36 -9.13 -3.49
N THR A 46 -0.32 -7.99 -4.17
CA THR A 46 0.83 -7.52 -4.92
C THR A 46 1.28 -6.13 -4.47
N TYR A 47 2.47 -5.72 -4.90
CA TYR A 47 2.95 -4.37 -4.64
C TYR A 47 2.15 -3.32 -5.43
N ALA A 48 1.72 -3.65 -6.65
CA ALA A 48 0.91 -2.76 -7.50
C ALA A 48 -0.42 -2.39 -6.84
N ASP A 49 -1.06 -3.34 -6.14
CA ASP A 49 -2.33 -3.11 -5.45
C ASP A 49 -2.22 -2.05 -4.34
N ARG A 50 -1.01 -1.69 -3.88
CA ARG A 50 -0.79 -0.66 -2.86
C ARG A 50 -1.02 0.75 -3.38
N SER A 51 -0.94 0.91 -4.70
CA SER A 51 -1.08 2.19 -5.38
C SER A 51 -2.51 2.47 -5.84
N ILE A 52 -3.47 1.64 -5.44
CA ILE A 52 -4.86 1.69 -5.91
C ILE A 52 -5.78 1.62 -4.69
N GLY A 53 -6.81 2.47 -4.67
CA GLY A 53 -7.93 2.39 -3.73
C GLY A 53 -9.26 2.15 -4.48
N LEU A 54 -10.21 1.54 -3.80
CA LEU A 54 -11.50 1.14 -4.39
C LEU A 54 -12.66 2.10 -4.11
N THR A 55 -12.47 3.14 -3.28
CA THR A 55 -13.57 4.04 -2.91
C THR A 55 -13.50 5.39 -3.62
N ALA A 56 -14.61 6.14 -3.59
CA ALA A 56 -14.64 7.53 -4.05
C ALA A 56 -13.63 8.43 -3.32
N GLN A 57 -13.25 8.10 -2.08
CA GLN A 57 -12.23 8.85 -1.35
C GLN A 57 -10.86 8.78 -2.05
N TRP A 58 -10.54 7.61 -2.63
CA TRP A 58 -9.34 7.43 -3.44
C TRP A 58 -9.38 8.30 -4.70
N GLU A 59 -10.50 8.33 -5.40
CA GLU A 59 -10.68 9.17 -6.60
C GLU A 59 -10.49 10.66 -6.28
N ILE A 60 -11.09 11.15 -5.20
CA ILE A 60 -10.92 12.53 -4.73
C ILE A 60 -9.47 12.81 -4.37
N THR A 61 -8.79 11.87 -3.71
CA THR A 61 -7.38 12.00 -3.35
C THR A 61 -6.51 12.14 -4.60
N GLN A 62 -6.77 11.35 -5.64
CA GLN A 62 -6.08 11.47 -6.93
C GLN A 62 -6.33 12.84 -7.59
N GLN A 63 -7.57 13.33 -7.57
CA GLN A 63 -7.90 14.65 -8.12
C GLN A 63 -7.20 15.78 -7.36
N LEU A 64 -7.18 15.72 -6.02
CA LEU A 64 -6.50 16.69 -5.17
C LEU A 64 -4.99 16.67 -5.42
N PHE A 65 -4.40 15.49 -5.52
CA PHE A 65 -3.00 15.34 -5.88
C PHE A 65 -2.70 15.96 -7.25
N ALA A 66 -3.48 15.62 -8.28
CA ALA A 66 -3.33 16.19 -9.62
C ALA A 66 -3.47 17.72 -9.63
N PHE A 67 -4.38 18.26 -8.83
CA PHE A 67 -4.52 19.71 -8.63
C PHE A 67 -3.24 20.32 -8.05
N HIS A 68 -2.66 19.72 -6.99
CA HIS A 68 -1.42 20.21 -6.41
C HIS A 68 -0.21 20.10 -7.33
N VAL A 69 -0.11 19.01 -8.09
CA VAL A 69 0.94 18.82 -9.11
C VAL A 69 0.89 19.96 -10.14
N ARG A 70 -0.31 20.26 -10.68
CA ARG A 70 -0.51 21.37 -11.61
C ARG A 70 -0.17 22.72 -10.98
N ARG A 71 -0.62 22.96 -9.74
CA ARG A 71 -0.37 24.20 -9.01
C ARG A 71 1.13 24.47 -8.80
N LEU A 72 1.91 23.43 -8.57
CA LEU A 72 3.35 23.52 -8.34
C LEU A 72 4.17 23.55 -9.64
N GLY A 73 3.53 23.48 -10.81
CA GLY A 73 4.20 23.53 -12.10
C GLY A 73 4.96 22.25 -12.47
N PHE A 74 4.71 21.14 -11.78
CA PHE A 74 5.26 19.84 -12.17
C PHE A 74 4.65 19.41 -13.52
N LYS A 75 5.50 19.00 -14.46
CA LYS A 75 5.06 18.49 -15.77
C LYS A 75 4.39 17.13 -15.59
N ALA A 76 3.07 17.12 -15.39
CA ALA A 76 2.29 15.89 -15.24
C ALA A 76 2.20 15.01 -16.50
N ASN A 77 2.72 15.49 -17.65
CA ASN A 77 2.55 14.86 -18.96
C ASN A 77 3.83 14.30 -19.58
N GLU A 78 4.97 14.31 -18.89
CA GLU A 78 6.10 13.48 -19.31
C GLU A 78 5.76 12.05 -18.91
N LYS A 79 5.11 11.33 -19.83
CA LYS A 79 4.88 9.89 -19.74
C LYS A 79 6.26 9.27 -19.54
N THR A 80 6.62 8.95 -18.30
CA THR A 80 7.82 8.20 -18.01
C THR A 80 7.65 6.89 -18.74
N GLU A 81 8.41 6.70 -19.83
CA GLU A 81 8.48 5.43 -20.53
C GLU A 81 8.83 4.39 -19.46
N GLU A 82 7.93 3.42 -19.26
CA GLU A 82 8.20 2.30 -18.37
C GLU A 82 9.44 1.61 -18.91
N VAL A 83 10.59 1.86 -18.28
CA VAL A 83 11.82 1.17 -18.60
C VAL A 83 11.55 -0.29 -18.30
N SER A 84 11.36 -1.10 -19.34
CA SER A 84 11.20 -2.54 -19.22
C SER A 84 12.46 -3.10 -18.56
N HIS A 85 12.40 -3.33 -17.27
CA HIS A 85 13.45 -4.05 -16.57
C HIS A 85 13.24 -5.52 -16.93
N GLU A 86 13.81 -5.96 -18.05
CA GLU A 86 14.03 -7.38 -18.25
C GLU A 86 14.82 -7.89 -17.04
N PRO A 87 14.40 -8.97 -16.37
CA PRO A 87 15.17 -9.52 -15.28
C PRO A 87 16.51 -9.95 -15.87
N ALA A 88 17.57 -9.21 -15.54
CA ALA A 88 18.94 -9.59 -15.85
C ALA A 88 19.25 -10.88 -15.08
N GLN A 89 18.83 -12.02 -15.63
CA GLN A 89 19.24 -13.31 -15.13
C GLN A 89 20.75 -13.40 -15.36
N PRO A 90 21.56 -13.57 -14.31
CA PRO A 90 22.97 -13.84 -14.51
C PRO A 90 23.04 -15.17 -15.28
N ARG A 91 23.60 -15.13 -16.49
CA ARG A 91 23.97 -16.34 -17.21
C ARG A 91 25.06 -17.00 -16.39
N LEU A 92 24.69 -18.04 -15.64
CA LEU A 92 25.64 -18.96 -15.03
C LEU A 92 26.34 -19.67 -16.20
N PHE A 93 27.61 -19.31 -16.41
CA PHE A 93 28.56 -20.15 -17.14
C PHE A 93 28.92 -21.37 -16.27
#